data_AF-A0A4R1XMD2-F1
#
_entry.id   AF-A0A4R1XMD2-F1
#
_cell.length_a   1.000
_cell.length_b   1.000
_cell.length_c   1.000
_cell.angle_alpha   90.00
_cell.angle_beta   90.00
_cell.angle_gamma   90.00
#
_symmetry.space_group_name_H-M   'P 1'
#
loop_
_entity.id
_entity.type
_entity.pdbx_description
1 polymer ?
#
loop_
_entity_poly.entity_id
_entity_poly.type
_entity_poly.pdbx_seq_one_letter_code
_entity_poly.pdbx_strand_id
1 'polypeptide(L)'
;MISATQKKYLSTDFIILFISLILLLLLFPIGGKIDLYLIQPWMDSSGQFIYRNHWLLTDINHQLFKKLLFAVYISFLVLWILSFKIERFKPNRAIYGYMFWVSALSTGLVGLLKSQSRHDCPWNMVEPTATAWVWDFSATQGHCSPGGHASAGFALMTGYFVYRLSNRKRAYLFLIAGLVIGSVLGWGQMMRGAHFLSHNLWTAWYVFALNSVLFAVFYRKLNLGAK
;
A
#
# COMPACT_ATOMS: atom_id res chain seq x y z
N MET A 1 22.43 0.01 23.46
CA MET A 1 21.17 -0.55 24.02
C MET A 1 19.97 0.09 23.33
N ILE A 2 18.91 -0.68 23.09
CA ILE A 2 17.61 -0.20 22.56
C ILE A 2 16.91 0.58 23.69
N SER A 3 16.44 1.81 23.42
CA SER A 3 15.74 2.60 24.46
C SER A 3 14.39 1.98 24.83
N ALA A 4 13.88 2.24 26.04
CA ALA A 4 12.57 1.73 26.48
C ALA A 4 11.44 2.13 25.51
N THR A 5 11.48 3.38 25.02
CA THR A 5 10.57 3.89 23.99
C THR A 5 10.64 3.09 22.69
N GLN A 6 11.85 2.69 22.26
CA GLN A 6 12.02 1.90 21.05
C GLN A 6 11.49 0.47 21.23
N LYS A 7 11.76 -0.18 22.38
CA LYS A 7 11.19 -1.50 22.68
C LYS A 7 9.66 -1.46 22.58
N LYS A 8 9.04 -0.41 23.15
CA LYS A 8 7.60 -0.20 23.08
C LYS A 8 7.09 -0.13 21.63
N TYR A 9 7.71 0.66 20.75
CA TYR A 9 7.29 0.75 19.35
C TYR A 9 7.43 -0.57 18.60
N LEU A 10 8.55 -1.30 18.78
CA LEU A 10 8.73 -2.59 18.13
C LEU A 10 7.71 -3.63 18.62
N SER A 11 7.40 -3.65 19.93
CA SER A 11 6.33 -4.49 20.47
C SER A 11 4.96 -4.10 19.91
N THR A 12 4.66 -2.81 19.80
CA THR A 12 3.40 -2.33 19.20
C THR A 12 3.30 -2.72 17.73
N ASP A 13 4.36 -2.52 16.93
CA ASP A 13 4.38 -2.90 15.51
C ASP A 13 4.16 -4.42 15.35
N PHE A 14 4.81 -5.23 16.19
CA PHE A 14 4.63 -6.69 16.20
C PHE A 14 3.19 -7.08 16.53
N ILE A 15 2.60 -6.50 17.57
CA ILE A 15 1.20 -6.77 17.96
C ILE A 15 0.25 -6.39 16.82
N ILE A 16 0.43 -5.21 16.21
CA ILE A 16 -0.38 -4.76 15.07
C ILE A 16 -0.26 -5.75 13.92
N LEU A 17 0.96 -6.12 13.53
CA LEU A 17 1.21 -7.05 12.43
C LEU A 17 0.63 -8.43 12.70
N PHE A 18 0.78 -8.94 13.93
CA PHE A 18 0.26 -10.25 14.31
C PHE A 18 -1.27 -10.28 14.33
N ILE A 19 -1.91 -9.31 15.01
CA ILE A 19 -3.37 -9.23 15.06
C ILE A 19 -3.94 -9.03 13.66
N SER A 20 -3.39 -8.09 12.88
CA SER A 20 -3.88 -7.85 11.51
C SER A 20 -3.65 -9.06 10.60
N LEU A 21 -2.55 -9.81 10.74
CA LEU A 21 -2.34 -11.06 10.02
C LEU A 21 -3.45 -12.06 10.32
N ILE A 22 -3.77 -12.27 11.60
CA ILE A 22 -4.86 -13.18 12.01
C ILE A 22 -6.21 -12.70 11.44
N LEU A 23 -6.50 -11.39 11.52
CA LEU A 23 -7.73 -10.84 10.96
C LEU A 23 -7.80 -11.02 9.43
N LEU A 24 -6.69 -10.82 8.71
CA LEU A 24 -6.64 -11.04 7.26
C LEU A 24 -6.89 -12.51 6.90
N LEU A 25 -6.26 -13.43 7.61
CA LEU A 25 -6.42 -14.87 7.35
C LEU A 25 -7.83 -15.37 7.68
N LEU A 26 -8.46 -14.87 8.76
CA LEU A 26 -9.76 -15.35 9.22
C LEU A 26 -10.95 -14.62 8.58
N LEU A 27 -10.85 -13.30 8.41
CA LEU A 27 -11.98 -12.46 7.99
C LEU A 27 -11.90 -12.04 6.52
N PHE A 28 -10.70 -11.95 5.95
CA PHE A 28 -10.48 -11.49 4.57
C PHE A 28 -9.72 -12.51 3.72
N PRO A 29 -10.15 -13.79 3.66
CA PRO A 29 -9.59 -14.71 2.69
C PRO A 29 -9.85 -14.17 1.28
N ILE A 30 -8.87 -14.34 0.38
CA ILE A 30 -8.96 -13.81 -0.98
C ILE A 30 -10.15 -14.43 -1.71
N GLY A 31 -11.05 -13.58 -2.22
CA GLY A 31 -12.29 -14.04 -2.87
C GLY A 31 -13.36 -14.52 -1.89
N GLY A 32 -13.20 -14.24 -0.59
CA GLY A 32 -14.16 -14.59 0.45
C GLY A 32 -15.46 -13.79 0.40
N LYS A 33 -16.38 -14.09 1.32
CA LYS A 33 -17.72 -13.47 1.36
C LYS A 33 -17.69 -11.94 1.41
N ILE A 34 -16.76 -11.35 2.17
CA ILE A 34 -16.63 -9.89 2.30
C ILE A 34 -16.14 -9.27 0.99
N ASP A 35 -15.15 -9.89 0.34
CA ASP A 35 -14.65 -9.45 -0.96
C ASP A 35 -15.78 -9.45 -2.00
N LEU A 36 -16.53 -10.54 -2.07
CA LEU A 36 -17.66 -10.68 -2.99
C LEU A 36 -18.77 -9.67 -2.70
N TYR A 37 -19.17 -9.53 -1.44
CA TYR A 37 -20.22 -8.59 -1.02
C TYR A 37 -19.90 -7.15 -1.41
N LEU A 38 -18.64 -6.73 -1.25
CA LEU A 38 -18.23 -5.36 -1.53
C LEU A 38 -17.95 -5.08 -3.01
N ILE A 39 -17.64 -6.11 -3.80
CA ILE A 39 -17.29 -5.94 -5.21
C ILE A 39 -18.49 -6.09 -6.16
N GLN A 40 -19.45 -6.95 -5.82
CA GLN A 40 -20.64 -7.23 -6.65
C GLN A 40 -21.51 -6.02 -6.95
N PRO A 41 -21.69 -5.02 -6.06
CA PRO A 41 -22.47 -3.82 -6.37
C PRO A 41 -21.94 -3.00 -7.56
N TRP A 42 -20.71 -3.27 -8.03
CA TRP A 42 -20.10 -2.61 -9.17
C TRP A 42 -20.25 -3.40 -10.48
N MET A 43 -20.98 -4.52 -10.45
CA MET A 43 -21.26 -5.38 -11.58
C MET A 43 -22.71 -5.19 -12.05
N ASP A 44 -22.94 -5.31 -13.36
CA ASP A 44 -24.29 -5.36 -13.92
C ASP A 44 -24.87 -6.79 -13.91
N SER A 45 -26.09 -6.95 -14.42
CA SER A 45 -26.77 -8.25 -14.51
C SER A 45 -26.06 -9.27 -15.42
N SER A 46 -25.16 -8.82 -16.30
CA SER A 46 -24.34 -9.66 -17.17
C SER A 46 -22.99 -10.05 -16.54
N GLY A 47 -22.69 -9.54 -15.36
CA GLY A 47 -21.43 -9.75 -14.65
C GLY A 47 -20.31 -8.82 -15.12
N GLN A 48 -20.60 -7.83 -15.96
CA GLN A 48 -19.60 -6.86 -16.39
C GLN A 48 -19.44 -5.75 -15.35
N PHE A 49 -18.19 -5.34 -15.13
CA PHE A 49 -17.89 -4.24 -14.23
C PHE A 49 -18.22 -2.90 -14.88
N ILE A 50 -19.22 -2.21 -14.32
CA ILE A 50 -19.80 -0.96 -14.84
C ILE A 50 -18.71 0.10 -15.07
N TYR A 51 -17.72 0.13 -14.18
CA TYR A 51 -16.67 1.14 -14.18
C TYR A 51 -15.33 0.68 -14.75
N ARG A 52 -15.25 -0.52 -15.36
CA ARG A 52 -13.99 -1.10 -15.85
C ARG A 52 -13.17 -0.13 -16.70
N ASN A 53 -13.84 0.57 -17.61
CA ASN A 53 -13.27 1.50 -18.58
C ASN A 53 -13.64 2.97 -18.31
N HIS A 54 -14.21 3.28 -17.15
CA HIS A 54 -14.67 4.64 -16.86
C HIS A 54 -13.49 5.60 -16.66
N TRP A 55 -13.43 6.69 -17.43
CA TRP A 55 -12.33 7.65 -17.47
C TRP A 55 -11.94 8.20 -16.09
N LEU A 56 -12.90 8.47 -15.19
CA LEU A 56 -12.59 8.92 -13.82
C LEU A 56 -11.73 7.91 -13.04
N LEU A 57 -11.95 6.61 -13.22
CA LEU A 57 -11.24 5.55 -12.50
C LEU A 57 -10.00 5.04 -13.27
N THR A 58 -9.97 5.24 -14.58
CA THR A 58 -8.86 4.84 -15.47
C THR A 58 -7.85 5.96 -15.74
N ASP A 59 -8.26 7.22 -15.73
CA ASP A 59 -7.39 8.36 -16.01
C ASP A 59 -7.11 9.17 -14.74
N ILE A 60 -8.13 9.51 -13.94
CA ILE A 60 -7.90 10.29 -12.72
C ILE A 60 -7.36 9.40 -11.60
N ASN A 61 -8.11 8.39 -11.16
CA ASN A 61 -7.67 7.52 -10.06
C ASN A 61 -6.39 6.74 -10.42
N HIS A 62 -6.23 6.38 -11.69
CA HIS A 62 -5.14 5.52 -12.13
C HIS A 62 -3.91 6.30 -12.66
N GLN A 63 -4.07 7.46 -13.34
CA GLN A 63 -2.91 8.22 -13.85
C GLN A 63 -2.59 9.47 -13.02
N LEU A 64 -3.58 10.26 -12.59
CA LEU A 64 -3.30 11.51 -11.86
C LEU A 64 -2.68 11.22 -10.49
N PHE A 65 -3.33 10.40 -9.66
CA PHE A 65 -2.80 10.07 -8.32
C PHE A 65 -1.45 9.39 -8.38
N LYS A 66 -1.22 8.52 -9.38
CA LYS A 66 0.08 7.90 -9.62
C LYS A 66 1.15 8.94 -9.92
N LYS A 67 0.86 9.92 -10.79
CA LYS A 67 1.80 11.02 -11.11
C LYS A 67 2.08 11.90 -9.89
N LEU A 68 1.06 12.24 -9.10
CA LEU A 68 1.22 13.04 -7.89
C LEU A 68 2.08 12.33 -6.84
N LEU A 69 1.80 11.05 -6.56
CA LEU A 69 2.58 10.26 -5.61
C LEU A 69 4.02 10.06 -6.13
N PHE A 70 4.19 9.78 -7.41
CA PHE A 70 5.51 9.71 -8.03
C PHE A 70 6.28 11.03 -7.85
N ALA A 71 5.65 12.18 -8.08
CA ALA A 71 6.26 13.48 -7.86
C ALA A 71 6.66 13.69 -6.37
N VAL A 72 5.83 13.26 -5.42
CA VAL A 72 6.15 13.28 -3.99
C VAL A 72 7.40 12.44 -3.71
N TYR A 73 7.49 11.20 -4.21
CA TYR A 73 8.65 10.35 -3.98
C TYR A 73 9.92 10.88 -4.65
N ILE A 74 9.81 11.38 -5.89
CA ILE A 74 10.93 12.00 -6.58
C ILE A 74 11.40 13.27 -5.86
N SER A 75 10.50 14.02 -5.22
CA SER A 75 10.92 15.17 -4.41
C SER A 75 11.83 14.75 -3.24
N PHE A 76 11.56 13.61 -2.60
CA PHE A 76 12.44 13.07 -1.56
C PHE A 76 13.78 12.60 -2.12
N LEU A 77 13.81 12.00 -3.32
CA LEU A 77 15.06 11.65 -4.01
C LEU A 77 15.91 12.89 -4.30
N VAL A 78 15.29 13.93 -4.87
CA VAL A 78 15.97 15.20 -5.18
C VAL A 78 16.50 15.85 -3.90
N LEU A 79 15.69 15.94 -2.84
CA LEU A 79 16.12 16.48 -1.55
C LEU A 79 17.27 15.66 -0.94
N TRP A 80 17.23 14.33 -1.08
CA TRP A 80 18.32 13.46 -0.63
C TRP A 80 19.62 13.73 -1.41
N ILE A 81 19.58 13.83 -2.73
CA ILE A 81 20.75 14.14 -3.58
C ILE A 81 21.30 15.53 -3.24
N LEU A 82 20.43 16.54 -3.17
CA LEU A 82 20.81 17.92 -2.83
C LEU A 82 21.43 18.02 -1.44
N SER A 83 21.00 17.18 -0.50
CA SER A 83 21.58 17.13 0.85
C SER A 83 23.04 16.68 0.89
N PHE A 84 23.64 16.19 -0.19
CA PHE A 84 25.08 15.94 -0.24
C PHE A 84 25.90 17.19 -0.53
N LYS A 85 25.31 18.17 -1.22
CA LYS A 85 26.01 19.39 -1.68
C LYS A 85 25.59 20.66 -0.93
N ILE A 86 24.34 20.74 -0.49
CA ILE A 86 23.76 21.97 0.09
C ILE A 86 23.65 21.84 1.61
N GLU A 87 24.29 22.75 2.37
CA GLU A 87 24.34 22.69 3.84
C GLU A 87 22.96 22.72 4.50
N ARG A 88 22.04 23.52 3.96
CA ARG A 88 20.66 23.64 4.47
C ARG A 88 19.93 22.30 4.57
N PHE A 89 20.24 21.33 3.69
CA PHE A 89 19.54 20.04 3.63
C PHE A 89 20.31 18.91 4.34
N LYS A 90 21.58 19.11 4.71
CA LYS A 90 22.40 18.07 5.37
C LYS A 90 21.78 17.49 6.63
N PRO A 91 21.16 18.28 7.55
CA PRO A 91 20.59 17.72 8.78
C PRO A 91 19.53 16.64 8.52
N ASN A 92 18.75 16.79 7.46
CA ASN A 92 17.64 15.90 7.12
C ASN A 92 18.02 14.82 6.09
N ARG A 93 19.31 14.67 5.73
CA ARG A 93 19.77 13.71 4.71
C ARG A 93 19.24 12.28 4.94
N ALA A 94 19.36 11.76 6.16
CA ALA A 94 18.92 10.41 6.49
C ALA A 94 17.40 10.25 6.35
N ILE A 95 16.63 11.29 6.70
CA ILE A 95 15.17 11.34 6.57
C ILE A 95 14.78 11.28 5.10
N TYR A 96 15.34 12.14 4.24
CA TYR A 96 15.02 12.15 2.81
C TYR A 96 15.37 10.82 2.13
N GLY A 97 16.55 10.28 2.43
CA GLY A 97 16.98 9.00 1.88
C GLY A 97 16.08 7.85 2.33
N TYR A 98 15.70 7.81 3.60
CA TYR A 98 14.79 6.78 4.11
C TYR A 98 13.40 6.91 3.48
N MET A 99 12.84 8.13 3.40
CA MET A 99 11.54 8.38 2.75
C MET A 99 11.52 7.87 1.32
N PHE A 100 12.56 8.13 0.53
CA PHE A 100 12.60 7.64 -0.85
C PHE A 100 12.81 6.12 -0.92
N TRP A 101 13.91 5.62 -0.36
CA TRP A 101 14.32 4.23 -0.56
C TRP A 101 13.35 3.24 0.06
N VAL A 102 12.82 3.52 1.25
CA VAL A 102 11.89 2.59 1.91
C VAL A 102 10.54 2.59 1.22
N SER A 103 10.01 3.74 0.80
CA SER A 103 8.78 3.78 -0.01
C SER A 103 8.97 3.04 -1.34
N ALA A 104 10.10 3.24 -2.03
CA ALA A 104 10.41 2.52 -3.27
C ALA A 104 10.52 1.00 -3.07
N LEU A 105 11.20 0.56 -2.01
CA LEU A 105 11.30 -0.85 -1.63
C LEU A 105 9.93 -1.44 -1.27
N SER A 106 9.07 -0.68 -0.58
CA SER A 106 7.70 -1.10 -0.27
C SER A 106 6.88 -1.33 -1.54
N THR A 107 6.89 -0.39 -2.48
CA THR A 107 6.18 -0.56 -3.76
C THR A 107 6.81 -1.66 -4.61
N GLY A 108 8.14 -1.79 -4.58
CA GLY A 108 8.89 -2.83 -5.29
C GLY A 108 8.56 -4.23 -4.76
N LEU A 109 8.52 -4.41 -3.43
CA LEU A 109 8.11 -5.66 -2.81
C LEU A 109 6.70 -6.08 -3.24
N VAL A 110 5.74 -5.14 -3.20
CA VAL A 110 4.37 -5.41 -3.68
C VAL A 110 4.39 -5.81 -5.15
N GLY A 111 5.17 -5.11 -5.99
CA GLY A 111 5.32 -5.45 -7.40
C GLY A 111 5.88 -6.86 -7.63
N LEU A 112 6.91 -7.24 -6.87
CA LEU A 112 7.52 -8.57 -6.93
C LEU A 112 6.57 -9.66 -6.45
N LEU A 113 5.87 -9.46 -5.33
CA LEU A 113 4.86 -10.40 -4.84
C LEU A 113 3.74 -10.55 -5.85
N LYS A 114 3.28 -9.45 -6.44
CA LYS A 114 2.26 -9.43 -7.49
C LYS A 114 2.73 -10.22 -8.72
N SER A 115 3.96 -10.01 -9.19
CA SER A 115 4.48 -10.74 -10.36
C SER A 115 4.65 -12.24 -10.13
N GLN A 116 4.63 -12.72 -8.89
CA GLN A 116 4.70 -14.15 -8.56
C GLN A 116 3.34 -14.74 -8.12
N SER A 117 2.30 -13.91 -8.06
CA SER A 117 1.01 -14.30 -7.54
C SER A 117 0.18 -15.07 -8.54
N ARG A 118 -0.48 -16.13 -8.08
CA ARG A 118 -1.47 -16.90 -8.85
C ARG A 118 -2.89 -16.34 -8.73
N HIS A 119 -3.10 -15.30 -7.93
CA HIS A 119 -4.44 -14.73 -7.76
C HIS A 119 -4.85 -13.87 -8.93
N ASP A 120 -6.02 -14.18 -9.48
CA ASP A 120 -6.63 -13.47 -10.60
C ASP A 120 -7.31 -12.16 -10.21
N CYS A 121 -7.52 -11.34 -11.23
CA CYS A 121 -8.30 -10.12 -11.12
C CYS A 121 -9.78 -10.49 -11.15
N PRO A 122 -10.63 -9.90 -10.30
CA PRO A 122 -12.06 -10.20 -10.29
C PRO A 122 -12.74 -10.12 -11.66
N TRP A 123 -12.37 -9.17 -12.51
CA TRP A 123 -12.91 -9.03 -13.88
C TRP A 123 -12.60 -10.19 -14.83
N ASN A 124 -11.68 -11.09 -14.45
CA ASN A 124 -11.24 -12.25 -15.22
C ASN A 124 -11.84 -13.54 -14.63
N MET A 125 -12.52 -13.41 -13.48
CA MET A 125 -13.10 -14.50 -12.71
C MET A 125 -14.62 -14.51 -12.86
N VAL A 126 -15.17 -13.83 -13.85
CA VAL A 126 -16.62 -13.78 -14.11
C VAL A 126 -16.87 -14.40 -15.46
N GLU A 127 -17.61 -15.50 -15.45
CA GLU A 127 -18.03 -16.21 -16.65
C GLU A 127 -19.54 -16.00 -16.88
N PRO A 128 -19.96 -15.47 -18.04
CA PRO A 128 -21.37 -15.30 -18.36
C PRO A 128 -22.05 -16.67 -18.56
N THR A 129 -23.31 -16.77 -18.16
CA THR A 129 -24.17 -17.93 -18.42
C THR A 129 -25.36 -17.51 -19.27
N ALA A 130 -26.20 -18.48 -19.68
CA ALA A 130 -27.37 -18.21 -20.53
C ALA A 130 -28.35 -17.18 -19.93
N THR A 131 -28.38 -17.04 -18.60
CA THR A 131 -29.35 -16.18 -17.90
C THR A 131 -28.72 -15.29 -16.82
N ALA A 132 -27.43 -15.46 -16.51
CA ALA A 132 -26.74 -14.74 -15.44
C ALA A 132 -25.22 -14.78 -15.65
N TRP A 133 -24.46 -14.90 -14.56
CA TRP A 133 -23.01 -15.07 -14.54
C TRP A 133 -22.60 -15.85 -13.28
N VAL A 134 -21.39 -16.42 -13.28
CA VAL A 134 -20.82 -17.13 -12.13
C VAL A 134 -19.38 -16.67 -11.86
N TRP A 135 -18.96 -16.78 -10.60
CA TRP A 135 -17.55 -16.60 -10.24
C TRP A 135 -16.76 -17.86 -10.57
N ASP A 136 -15.79 -17.76 -11.48
CA ASP A 136 -14.79 -18.80 -11.76
C ASP A 136 -13.50 -18.53 -10.98
N PHE A 137 -13.33 -19.24 -9.87
CA PHE A 137 -12.12 -19.19 -9.05
C PHE A 137 -11.00 -20.11 -9.57
N SER A 138 -11.23 -20.84 -10.67
CA SER A 138 -10.23 -21.67 -11.34
C SER A 138 -9.42 -20.93 -12.40
N ALA A 139 -9.73 -19.64 -12.64
CA ALA A 139 -8.93 -18.75 -13.47
C ALA A 139 -7.43 -18.82 -13.08
N THR A 140 -6.55 -18.61 -14.06
CA THR A 140 -5.09 -18.77 -13.90
C THR A 140 -4.25 -17.64 -14.53
N GLN A 141 -4.83 -16.50 -14.92
CA GLN A 141 -4.04 -15.40 -15.48
C GLN A 141 -3.09 -14.81 -14.42
N GLY A 142 -3.52 -14.83 -13.16
CA GLY A 142 -2.73 -14.45 -12.00
C GLY A 142 -2.36 -12.97 -11.96
N HIS A 143 -1.29 -12.68 -11.22
CA HIS A 143 -0.68 -11.37 -11.12
C HIS A 143 -1.57 -10.23 -10.62
N CYS A 144 -2.63 -10.48 -9.87
CA CYS A 144 -3.55 -9.43 -9.41
C CYS A 144 -3.50 -9.13 -7.91
N SER A 145 -2.91 -9.98 -7.09
CA SER A 145 -2.70 -9.71 -5.65
C SER A 145 -1.21 -9.76 -5.31
N PRO A 146 -0.68 -8.89 -4.46
CA PRO A 146 -1.29 -7.72 -3.82
C PRO A 146 -1.58 -6.54 -4.78
N GLY A 147 -2.43 -5.61 -4.34
CA GLY A 147 -2.85 -4.43 -5.11
C GLY A 147 -1.74 -3.40 -5.33
N GLY A 148 -1.18 -3.35 -6.55
CA GLY A 148 -0.07 -2.48 -6.91
C GLY A 148 -0.40 -0.97 -6.96
N HIS A 149 -1.65 -0.59 -7.23
CA HIS A 149 -2.05 0.83 -7.20
C HIS A 149 -2.14 1.35 -5.77
N ALA A 150 -2.75 0.56 -4.88
CA ALA A 150 -2.88 0.92 -3.49
C ALA A 150 -1.52 1.06 -2.79
N SER A 151 -0.50 0.30 -3.22
CA SER A 151 0.83 0.37 -2.60
C SER A 151 1.49 1.73 -2.75
N ALA A 152 1.25 2.44 -3.86
CA ALA A 152 1.77 3.79 -4.06
C ALA A 152 1.21 4.77 -3.01
N GLY A 153 -0.03 4.60 -2.57
CA GLY A 153 -0.60 5.41 -1.48
C GLY A 153 -0.10 4.93 -0.11
N PHE A 154 -0.18 3.63 0.15
CA PHE A 154 0.25 3.03 1.42
C PHE A 154 1.74 3.27 1.73
N ALA A 155 2.59 3.40 0.71
CA ALA A 155 4.01 3.70 0.89
C ALA A 155 4.27 5.05 1.57
N LEU A 156 3.30 5.97 1.62
CA LEU A 156 3.40 7.19 2.44
C LEU A 156 3.48 6.90 3.95
N MET A 157 3.02 5.72 4.41
CA MET A 157 3.18 5.28 5.80
C MET A 157 4.66 5.23 6.21
N THR A 158 5.62 5.19 5.28
CA THR A 158 7.05 5.36 5.59
C THR A 158 7.32 6.61 6.44
N GLY A 159 6.58 7.70 6.22
CA GLY A 159 6.71 8.91 7.04
C GLY A 159 6.31 8.71 8.51
N TYR A 160 5.37 7.81 8.81
CA TYR A 160 5.06 7.44 10.20
C TYR A 160 6.30 6.89 10.89
N PHE A 161 6.99 5.94 10.24
CA PHE A 161 8.21 5.34 10.78
C PHE A 161 9.33 6.37 10.92
N VAL A 162 9.51 7.26 9.95
CA VAL A 162 10.55 8.29 10.01
C VAL A 162 10.34 9.28 11.16
N TYR A 163 9.10 9.72 11.40
CA TYR A 163 8.82 10.79 12.35
C TYR A 163 8.33 10.32 13.74
N ARG A 164 8.00 9.04 13.94
CA ARG A 164 7.35 8.57 15.20
C ARG A 164 8.15 8.80 16.47
N LEU A 165 9.47 8.97 16.39
CA LEU A 165 10.32 9.27 17.55
C LEU A 165 10.60 10.77 17.74
N SER A 166 10.49 11.58 16.68
CA SER A 166 10.88 12.99 16.70
C SER A 166 9.70 13.96 16.63
N ASN A 167 8.65 13.63 15.88
CA ASN A 167 7.47 14.47 15.70
C ASN A 167 6.20 13.63 15.52
N ARG A 168 5.48 13.43 16.62
CA ARG A 168 4.25 12.61 16.64
C ARG A 168 3.18 13.12 15.68
N LYS A 169 2.96 14.45 15.60
CA LYS A 169 1.93 15.04 14.72
C LYS A 169 2.22 14.71 13.25
N ARG A 170 3.47 14.90 12.80
CA ARG A 170 3.89 14.55 11.43
C ARG A 170 3.79 13.05 11.17
N ALA A 171 4.17 12.21 12.14
CA ALA A 171 4.08 10.76 12.00
C ALA A 171 2.65 10.29 11.71
N TYR A 172 1.67 10.75 12.49
CA TYR A 172 0.27 10.39 12.27
C TYR A 172 -0.32 11.01 11.01
N LEU A 173 0.13 12.21 10.60
CA LEU A 173 -0.26 12.78 9.31
C LEU A 173 0.11 11.84 8.15
N PHE A 174 1.34 11.33 8.12
CA PHE A 174 1.77 10.37 7.09
C PHE A 174 1.06 9.02 7.19
N LEU A 175 0.81 8.53 8.41
CA LEU A 175 0.06 7.29 8.62
C LEU A 175 -1.35 7.40 8.03
N ILE A 176 -2.08 8.45 8.41
CA ILE A 176 -3.47 8.68 7.98
C ILE A 176 -3.49 8.95 6.47
N ALA A 177 -2.61 9.81 5.96
CA ALA A 177 -2.53 10.10 4.52
C ALA A 177 -2.27 8.83 3.71
N GLY A 178 -1.33 7.98 4.14
CA GLY A 178 -1.04 6.72 3.46
C GLY A 178 -2.21 5.74 3.47
N LEU A 179 -2.87 5.59 4.63
CA LEU A 179 -4.05 4.74 4.77
C LEU A 179 -5.23 5.23 3.91
N VAL A 180 -5.51 6.54 3.92
CA VAL A 180 -6.61 7.12 3.14
C VAL A 180 -6.32 7.04 1.65
N ILE A 181 -5.16 7.52 1.20
CA ILE A 181 -4.83 7.55 -0.24
C ILE A 181 -4.71 6.12 -0.79
N GLY A 182 -4.05 5.21 -0.06
CA GLY A 182 -3.96 3.81 -0.47
C GLY A 182 -5.33 3.13 -0.57
N SER A 183 -6.22 3.40 0.39
CA SER A 183 -7.59 2.88 0.38
C SER A 183 -8.43 3.45 -0.77
N VAL A 184 -8.35 4.76 -1.04
CA VAL A 184 -9.05 5.39 -2.17
C VAL A 184 -8.60 4.80 -3.50
N LEU A 185 -7.29 4.66 -3.69
CA LEU A 185 -6.73 4.05 -4.89
C LEU A 185 -7.18 2.60 -5.05
N GLY A 186 -7.14 1.81 -3.97
CA GLY A 186 -7.60 0.42 -3.93
C GLY A 186 -9.10 0.28 -4.19
N TRP A 187 -9.92 1.15 -3.59
CA TRP A 187 -11.36 1.16 -3.78
C TRP A 187 -11.74 1.45 -5.23
N GLY A 188 -11.08 2.41 -5.87
CA GLY A 188 -11.31 2.66 -7.29
C GLY A 188 -10.89 1.49 -8.19
N GLN A 189 -9.95 0.64 -7.76
CA GLN A 189 -9.64 -0.62 -8.46
C GLN A 189 -10.67 -1.72 -8.19
N MET A 190 -11.30 -1.74 -7.02
CA MET A 190 -12.44 -2.63 -6.74
C MET A 190 -13.64 -2.31 -7.63
N MET A 191 -13.98 -1.03 -7.77
CA MET A 191 -15.07 -0.58 -8.65
C MET A 191 -14.86 -0.99 -10.11
N ARG A 192 -13.58 -1.05 -10.54
CA ARG A 192 -13.21 -1.51 -11.89
C ARG A 192 -13.22 -3.03 -12.05
N GLY A 193 -13.26 -3.79 -10.95
CA GLY A 193 -13.07 -5.24 -10.96
C GLY A 193 -11.62 -5.70 -11.02
N ALA A 194 -10.64 -4.82 -10.76
CA ALA A 194 -9.22 -5.16 -10.87
C ALA A 194 -8.66 -5.83 -9.60
N HIS A 195 -9.22 -5.52 -8.43
CA HIS A 195 -8.75 -6.03 -7.15
C HIS A 195 -9.92 -6.31 -6.20
N PHE A 196 -9.82 -7.35 -5.40
CA PHE A 196 -10.66 -7.52 -4.21
C PHE A 196 -10.21 -6.59 -3.07
N LEU A 197 -11.01 -6.46 -2.01
CA LEU A 197 -10.61 -5.70 -0.81
C LEU A 197 -9.39 -6.35 -0.15
N SER A 198 -9.39 -7.68 0.00
CA SER A 198 -8.28 -8.45 0.55
C SER A 198 -6.95 -8.17 -0.15
N HIS A 199 -6.92 -8.03 -1.48
CA HIS A 199 -5.71 -7.68 -2.24
C HIS A 199 -5.09 -6.37 -1.76
N ASN A 200 -5.93 -5.37 -1.45
CA ASN A 200 -5.50 -4.06 -0.99
C ASN A 200 -5.11 -4.08 0.50
N LEU A 201 -5.81 -4.84 1.34
CA LEU A 201 -5.46 -4.97 2.75
C LEU A 201 -4.12 -5.72 2.94
N TRP A 202 -3.88 -6.78 2.16
CA TRP A 202 -2.56 -7.43 2.10
C TRP A 202 -1.48 -6.47 1.65
N THR A 203 -1.74 -5.59 0.67
CA THR A 203 -0.80 -4.52 0.31
C THR A 203 -0.43 -3.64 1.50
N ALA A 204 -1.42 -3.13 2.24
CA ALA A 204 -1.18 -2.29 3.41
C ALA A 204 -0.34 -3.03 4.46
N TRP A 205 -0.64 -4.31 4.69
CA TRP A 205 0.10 -5.16 5.62
C TRP A 205 1.57 -5.34 5.20
N TYR A 206 1.85 -5.68 3.94
CA TYR A 206 3.23 -5.83 3.45
C TYR A 206 4.02 -4.53 3.55
N VAL A 207 3.41 -3.40 3.21
CA VAL A 207 4.05 -2.08 3.31
C VAL A 207 4.37 -1.76 4.78
N PHE A 208 3.43 -1.96 5.70
CA PHE A 208 3.65 -1.72 7.13
C PHE A 208 4.70 -2.69 7.73
N ALA A 209 4.68 -3.96 7.33
CA ALA A 209 5.63 -4.98 7.76
C ALA A 209 7.06 -4.62 7.34
N LEU A 210 7.26 -4.29 6.06
CA LEU A 210 8.58 -3.92 5.55
C LEU A 210 9.12 -2.66 6.26
N ASN A 211 8.28 -1.66 6.45
CA ASN A 211 8.67 -0.45 7.17
C ASN A 211 9.04 -0.75 8.63
N SER A 212 8.28 -1.61 9.32
CA SER A 212 8.57 -2.04 10.69
C SER A 212 9.94 -2.70 10.80
N VAL A 213 10.27 -3.61 9.88
CA VAL A 213 11.57 -4.29 9.82
C VAL A 213 12.70 -3.30 9.53
N LEU A 214 12.58 -2.49 8.47
CA LEU A 214 13.64 -1.55 8.08
C LEU A 214 13.82 -0.45 9.12
N PHE A 215 12.76 -0.01 9.79
CA PHE A 215 12.89 0.92 10.92
C PHE A 215 13.69 0.30 12.06
N ALA A 216 13.44 -0.97 12.42
CA ALA A 216 14.18 -1.66 13.48
C ALA A 216 15.70 -1.68 13.21
N VAL A 217 16.10 -1.76 11.94
CA VAL A 217 17.50 -1.72 11.49
C VAL A 217 18.07 -0.30 11.46
N PHE A 218 17.34 0.68 10.92
CA PHE A 218 17.89 2.00 10.56
C PHE A 218 17.55 3.14 11.55
N TYR A 219 16.72 2.93 12.57
CA TYR A 219 16.24 3.99 13.48
C TYR A 219 17.33 4.89 14.08
N ARG A 220 18.53 4.35 14.36
CA ARG A 220 19.63 5.15 14.92
C ARG A 220 20.04 6.27 13.99
N LYS A 221 20.08 6.01 12.69
CA LYS A 221 20.44 7.02 11.67
C LYS A 221 19.36 8.09 11.53
N LEU A 222 18.10 7.76 11.83
CA LEU A 222 16.97 8.70 11.79
C LEU A 222 16.96 9.64 13.01
N ASN A 223 17.36 9.15 14.19
CA ASN A 223 17.43 9.96 15.41
C ASN A 223 18.64 10.91 15.45
N LEU A 224 19.71 10.64 14.69
CA LEU A 224 20.91 11.48 14.67
C LEU A 224 20.73 12.80 13.89
N GLY A 225 19.74 12.88 13.00
CA GLY A 225 19.43 14.09 12.21
C GLY A 225 18.36 15.00 12.82
N ALA A 226 17.75 14.61 13.95
CA ALA A 226 16.66 15.35 14.61
C ALA A 226 17.13 16.30 15.73
N LYS A 227 18.40 16.72 15.69
CA LYS A 227 18.94 17.75 16.58
C LYS A 227 18.66 19.13 16.03
#